data_AF-A0A7X6TG22-F1
#
_entry.id   AF-A0A7X6TG22-F1
#
_cell.length_a   1.000
_cell.length_b   1.000
_cell.length_c   1.000
_cell.angle_alpha   90.00
_cell.angle_beta   90.00
_cell.angle_gamma   90.00
#
_symmetry.space_group_name_H-M   'P 1'
#
loop_
_entity.id
_entity.type
_entity.pdbx_description
1 polymer ?
#
loop_
_entity_poly.entity_id
_entity_poly.type
_entity_poly.pdbx_seq_one_letter_code
_entity_poly.pdbx_strand_id
1 'polypeptide(L)'
;MGAAALAGCSMLPDKWTSPLIEFGSLPAHAVTSGAAQQTAAATTETLKTEVIQKSGYISIDKVLRPKFVSPKMGWDYGKSIRIVFNTGGEIIVGDTRHDVITRENRVYRTGGKRHEIPTMEVYAEPKSKATYITIYYKG
;
A
#
# COMPACT_ATOMS: atom_id res chain seq x y z
N MET A 1 20.30 -54.82 43.04
CA MET A 1 19.07 -54.17 43.53
C MET A 1 19.05 -52.73 43.03
N GLY A 2 17.88 -52.23 42.61
CA GLY A 2 17.62 -50.85 42.14
C GLY A 2 17.79 -50.70 40.62
N ALA A 3 16.76 -50.71 39.75
CA ALA A 3 15.52 -49.93 39.63
C ALA A 3 15.63 -48.81 38.56
N ALA A 4 14.85 -49.00 37.49
CA ALA A 4 14.26 -48.04 36.54
C ALA A 4 15.23 -47.24 35.62
N ALA A 5 14.87 -46.85 34.38
CA ALA A 5 13.57 -46.70 33.76
C ALA A 5 13.63 -46.89 32.22
N LEU A 6 12.49 -47.33 31.68
CA LEU A 6 12.13 -47.48 30.27
C LEU A 6 11.96 -46.13 29.56
N ALA A 7 12.46 -46.04 28.33
CA ALA A 7 11.83 -45.31 27.22
C ALA A 7 12.52 -45.83 25.95
N GLY A 8 11.93 -46.69 25.12
CA GLY A 8 10.61 -46.52 24.53
C GLY A 8 10.78 -45.68 23.27
N CYS A 9 11.22 -46.32 22.19
CA CYS A 9 11.41 -45.69 20.88
C CYS A 9 10.10 -45.03 20.41
N SER A 10 10.06 -43.72 20.32
CA SER A 10 9.08 -42.99 19.51
C SER A 10 9.80 -42.40 18.31
N MET A 11 9.58 -43.01 17.15
CA MET A 11 9.94 -42.42 15.85
C MET A 11 9.15 -41.11 15.71
N LEU A 12 9.83 -39.97 15.83
CA LEU A 12 9.28 -38.68 15.42
C LEU A 12 9.31 -38.60 13.88
N PRO A 13 8.25 -38.10 13.22
CA PRO A 13 8.21 -38.00 11.77
C PRO A 13 9.19 -36.95 11.23
N ASP A 14 9.91 -37.32 10.16
CA ASP A 14 10.95 -36.56 9.44
C ASP A 14 10.49 -35.24 8.79
N LYS A 15 10.01 -34.26 9.56
CA LYS A 15 9.67 -32.94 9.00
C LYS A 15 10.08 -31.75 9.84
N TRP A 16 11.06 -31.87 10.72
CA TRP A 16 11.59 -30.72 11.48
C TRP A 16 13.12 -30.78 11.56
N THR A 17 13.76 -30.97 10.40
CA THR A 17 15.21 -30.84 10.26
C THR A 17 15.52 -29.50 9.61
N SER A 18 15.97 -28.54 10.41
CA SER A 18 17.21 -27.79 10.20
C SER A 18 17.37 -26.71 11.29
N PRO A 19 18.30 -26.87 12.24
CA PRO A 19 18.79 -25.78 13.07
C PRO A 19 19.94 -25.10 12.33
N LEU A 20 19.76 -23.86 11.87
CA LEU A 20 20.90 -23.04 11.47
C LEU A 20 21.43 -22.31 12.71
N ILE A 21 22.36 -22.96 13.40
CA ILE A 21 23.28 -22.30 14.31
C ILE A 21 24.27 -21.53 13.43
N GLU A 22 24.23 -20.19 13.52
CA GLU A 22 25.49 -19.45 13.68
C GLU A 22 25.21 -18.12 14.38
N PHE A 23 25.73 -18.02 15.61
CA PHE A 23 25.82 -16.79 16.38
C PHE A 23 26.76 -15.82 15.65
N GLY A 24 26.19 -14.85 14.94
CA GLY A 24 26.89 -13.64 14.51
C GLY A 24 26.50 -12.49 15.43
N SER A 25 27.45 -12.01 16.23
CA SER A 25 27.36 -10.86 17.14
C SER A 25 26.49 -9.71 16.63
N LEU A 26 25.55 -9.22 17.43
CA LEU A 26 24.94 -7.90 17.25
C LEU A 26 26.01 -6.83 17.52
N PRO A 27 26.40 -5.99 16.54
CA PRO A 27 26.98 -4.70 16.85
C PRO A 27 25.83 -3.73 17.04
N ALA A 28 25.70 -3.27 18.28
CA ALA A 28 24.84 -2.17 18.62
C ALA A 28 25.30 -0.91 17.84
N HIS A 29 24.34 -0.16 17.29
CA HIS A 29 24.45 1.24 16.84
C HIS A 29 25.65 1.63 15.93
N ALA A 30 25.46 1.64 14.61
CA ALA A 30 26.11 2.63 13.73
C ALA A 30 25.39 2.73 12.36
N VAL A 31 24.95 3.94 12.05
CA VAL A 31 24.46 4.39 10.74
C VAL A 31 25.59 4.32 9.72
N THR A 32 25.37 3.69 8.55
CA THR A 32 26.09 4.05 7.32
C THR A 32 25.46 3.39 6.09
N SER A 33 25.21 4.23 5.08
CA SER A 33 24.71 3.96 3.74
C SER A 33 25.45 2.82 3.03
N GLY A 34 24.72 2.03 2.25
CA GLY A 34 25.31 1.06 1.31
C GLY A 34 24.29 0.06 0.79
N ALA A 35 23.93 0.18 -0.48
CA ALA A 35 23.07 -0.76 -1.19
C ALA A 35 23.69 -2.17 -1.26
N ALA A 36 22.89 -3.21 -1.01
CA ALA A 36 22.68 -4.33 -1.94
C ALA A 36 21.90 -5.50 -1.28
N GLN A 37 20.78 -5.81 -1.94
CA GLN A 37 20.26 -7.15 -2.22
C GLN A 37 19.78 -8.04 -1.06
N GLN A 38 18.46 -8.03 -0.87
CA GLN A 38 17.71 -9.25 -0.60
C GLN A 38 16.66 -9.47 -1.68
N THR A 39 16.84 -10.58 -2.38
CA THR A 39 16.10 -11.08 -3.53
C THR A 39 14.66 -11.42 -3.12
N ALA A 40 13.70 -10.62 -3.57
CA ALA A 40 12.36 -11.10 -3.88
C ALA A 40 12.21 -11.01 -5.40
N ALA A 41 11.85 -12.11 -6.04
CA ALA A 41 11.44 -12.12 -7.44
C ALA A 41 10.16 -11.27 -7.57
N ALA A 42 10.33 -9.96 -7.77
CA ALA A 42 9.27 -9.03 -8.06
C ALA A 42 9.85 -8.05 -9.08
N THR A 43 9.30 -8.08 -10.29
CA THR A 43 9.52 -7.09 -11.33
C THR A 43 9.68 -5.72 -10.67
N THR A 44 10.89 -5.19 -10.65
CA THR A 44 11.20 -3.89 -10.04
C THR A 44 10.71 -2.82 -11.00
N GLU A 45 9.41 -2.80 -11.26
CA GLU A 45 8.77 -1.63 -11.86
C GLU A 45 8.93 -0.53 -10.82
N THR A 46 9.70 0.49 -11.17
CA THR A 46 9.91 1.67 -10.33
C THR A 46 8.57 2.33 -10.08
N LEU A 47 7.91 1.98 -8.97
CA LEU A 47 6.67 2.60 -8.54
C LEU A 47 6.99 4.04 -8.12
N LYS A 48 6.55 4.98 -8.93
CA LYS A 48 6.60 6.41 -8.61
C LYS A 48 5.49 6.71 -7.61
N THR A 49 5.72 7.71 -6.77
CA THR A 49 4.75 8.15 -5.77
C THR A 49 4.55 9.65 -5.83
N GLU A 50 3.32 10.08 -5.62
CA GLU A 50 2.96 11.50 -5.54
C GLU A 50 1.99 11.70 -4.37
N VAL A 51 2.27 12.70 -3.53
CA VAL A 51 1.44 13.03 -2.36
C VAL A 51 0.58 14.24 -2.69
N ILE A 52 -0.73 14.12 -2.51
CA ILE A 52 -1.69 15.18 -2.75
C ILE A 52 -2.35 15.56 -1.43
N GLN A 53 -2.28 16.84 -1.09
CA GLN A 53 -2.93 17.40 0.08
C GLN A 53 -4.43 17.56 -0.16
N LYS A 54 -5.22 17.48 0.91
CA LYS A 54 -6.67 17.74 0.87
C LYS A 54 -6.91 19.14 0.32
N SER A 55 -7.65 19.22 -0.78
CA SER A 55 -8.01 20.47 -1.43
C SER A 55 -9.24 21.12 -0.77
N GLY A 56 -10.10 20.33 -0.14
CA GLY A 56 -11.26 20.84 0.56
C GLY A 56 -12.26 19.75 0.95
N TYR A 57 -13.53 20.14 0.97
CA TYR A 57 -14.66 19.24 1.22
C TYR A 57 -15.64 19.31 0.05
N ILE A 58 -16.30 18.19 -0.21
CA ILE A 58 -17.43 18.09 -1.16
C ILE A 58 -18.63 17.48 -0.43
N SER A 59 -19.83 17.97 -0.76
CA SER A 59 -21.09 17.41 -0.27
C SER A 59 -21.68 16.52 -1.36
N ILE A 60 -21.75 15.22 -1.11
CA ILE A 60 -22.35 14.23 -2.00
C ILE A 60 -23.45 13.54 -1.20
N ASP A 61 -24.69 13.57 -1.69
CA ASP A 61 -25.86 13.04 -0.99
C ASP A 61 -26.03 13.60 0.42
N LYS A 62 -25.75 14.91 0.59
CA LYS A 62 -25.74 15.63 1.88
C LYS A 62 -24.69 15.12 2.89
N VAL A 63 -23.73 14.32 2.45
CA VAL A 63 -22.62 13.84 3.27
C VAL A 63 -21.34 14.57 2.89
N LEU A 64 -20.73 15.25 3.86
CA LEU A 64 -19.44 15.90 3.69
C LEU A 64 -18.31 14.87 3.62
N ARG A 65 -17.47 15.00 2.58
CA ARG A 65 -16.33 14.13 2.32
C ARG A 65 -15.10 14.97 1.99
N PRO A 66 -13.89 14.57 2.46
CA PRO A 66 -12.65 15.15 1.99
C PRO A 66 -12.50 15.02 0.48
N LYS A 67 -12.13 16.11 -0.18
CA LYS A 67 -11.83 16.18 -1.62
C LYS A 67 -10.34 16.40 -1.83
N PHE A 68 -9.76 15.61 -2.72
CA PHE A 68 -8.38 15.71 -3.18
C PHE A 68 -8.41 15.94 -4.69
N VAL A 69 -7.73 16.99 -5.14
CA VAL A 69 -7.61 17.33 -6.56
C VAL A 69 -6.16 17.15 -6.95
N SER A 70 -5.91 16.25 -7.89
CA SER A 70 -4.58 16.08 -8.48
C SER A 70 -4.32 17.18 -9.52
N PRO A 71 -3.08 17.67 -9.66
CA PRO A 71 -2.72 18.57 -10.76
C PRO A 71 -2.68 17.89 -12.14
N LYS A 72 -2.78 16.57 -12.21
CA LYS A 72 -2.69 15.75 -13.44
C LYS A 72 -3.96 14.94 -13.66
N MET A 73 -4.13 14.40 -14.87
CA MET A 73 -5.15 13.39 -15.14
C MET A 73 -4.71 12.03 -14.61
N GLY A 74 -5.67 11.15 -14.33
CA GLY A 74 -5.36 9.78 -13.93
C GLY A 74 -4.48 9.04 -14.93
N TRP A 75 -4.71 9.23 -16.23
CA TRP A 75 -3.92 8.58 -17.27
C TRP A 75 -2.48 9.09 -17.38
N ASP A 76 -2.18 10.27 -16.84
CA ASP A 76 -0.81 10.81 -16.80
C ASP A 76 0.05 10.05 -15.78
N TYR A 77 -0.60 9.44 -14.78
CA TYR A 77 0.02 8.51 -13.86
C TYR A 77 0.15 7.09 -14.46
N GLY A 78 -0.56 6.79 -15.55
CA GLY A 78 -0.52 5.51 -16.23
C GLY A 78 -1.90 4.85 -16.32
N LYS A 79 -1.93 3.60 -16.82
CA LYS A 79 -3.19 2.87 -17.01
C LYS A 79 -3.87 2.52 -15.70
N SER A 80 -3.08 2.21 -14.66
CA SER A 80 -3.58 1.84 -13.35
C SER A 80 -2.81 2.57 -12.27
N ILE A 81 -3.52 2.91 -11.20
CA ILE A 81 -2.96 3.59 -10.03
C ILE A 81 -3.52 2.98 -8.75
N ARG A 82 -2.76 3.08 -7.68
CA ARG A 82 -3.21 2.77 -6.33
C ARG A 82 -3.18 4.04 -5.50
N ILE A 83 -4.30 4.41 -4.92
CA ILE A 83 -4.45 5.62 -4.11
C ILE A 83 -4.60 5.18 -2.66
N VAL A 84 -3.74 5.68 -1.78
CA VAL A 84 -3.75 5.35 -0.35
C VAL A 84 -4.02 6.62 0.45
N PHE A 85 -5.00 6.58 1.34
CA PHE A 85 -5.33 7.66 2.26
C PHE A 85 -4.45 7.55 3.50
N ASN A 86 -4.07 8.69 4.09
CA ASN A 86 -3.28 8.70 5.31
C ASN A 86 -3.98 8.06 6.54
N THR A 87 -5.30 7.86 6.45
CA THR A 87 -6.11 7.14 7.44
C THR A 87 -6.08 5.61 7.27
N GLY A 88 -5.34 5.10 6.28
CA GLY A 88 -5.19 3.66 6.02
C GLY A 88 -6.15 3.09 4.97
N GLY A 89 -7.04 3.91 4.41
CA GLY A 89 -7.89 3.52 3.29
C GLY A 89 -7.15 3.42 1.97
N GLU A 90 -7.67 2.65 1.01
CA GLU A 90 -7.15 2.65 -0.36
C GLU A 90 -8.24 2.53 -1.42
N ILE A 91 -7.88 2.93 -2.64
CA ILE A 91 -8.61 2.70 -3.90
C ILE A 91 -7.61 2.08 -4.89
N ILE A 92 -7.99 0.95 -5.47
CA ILE A 92 -7.25 0.34 -6.58
C ILE A 92 -7.99 0.71 -7.86
N VAL A 93 -7.36 1.51 -8.71
CA VAL A 93 -7.90 1.95 -9.99
C VAL A 93 -7.26 1.11 -11.08
N GLY A 94 -8.00 0.13 -11.60
CA GLY A 94 -7.53 -0.76 -12.66
C GLY A 94 -7.42 -0.08 -14.03
N ASP A 95 -8.27 0.91 -14.28
CA ASP A 95 -8.24 1.75 -15.48
C ASP A 95 -8.53 3.20 -15.08
N THR A 96 -7.55 4.07 -15.26
CA THR A 96 -7.62 5.49 -14.91
C THR A 96 -8.55 6.31 -15.79
N ARG A 97 -9.09 5.73 -16.87
CA ARG A 97 -10.10 6.38 -17.73
C ARG A 97 -11.52 6.23 -17.21
N HIS A 98 -11.72 5.37 -16.22
CA HIS A 98 -13.03 5.04 -15.67
C HIS A 98 -13.11 5.45 -14.21
N ASP A 99 -14.26 6.00 -13.82
CA ASP A 99 -14.53 6.31 -12.43
C ASP A 99 -14.63 5.02 -11.61
N VAL A 100 -14.16 5.07 -10.37
CA VAL A 100 -14.19 3.92 -9.45
C VAL A 100 -14.87 4.35 -8.16
N ILE A 101 -15.80 3.52 -7.69
CA ILE A 101 -16.46 3.70 -6.40
C ILE A 101 -16.26 2.42 -5.59
N THR A 102 -15.68 2.55 -4.39
CA THR A 102 -15.43 1.40 -3.50
C THR A 102 -16.64 1.13 -2.60
N ARG A 103 -16.65 -0.02 -1.93
CA ARG A 103 -17.71 -0.39 -0.96
C ARG A 103 -17.80 0.57 0.22
N GLU A 104 -16.68 1.17 0.60
CA GLU A 104 -16.55 2.19 1.65
C GLU A 104 -16.97 3.58 1.17
N ASN A 105 -17.55 3.69 -0.04
CA ASN A 105 -17.96 4.94 -0.67
C ASN A 105 -16.82 5.94 -0.91
N ARG A 106 -15.60 5.43 -1.09
CA ARG A 106 -14.48 6.19 -1.66
C ARG A 106 -14.66 6.28 -3.15
N VAL A 107 -14.24 7.40 -3.73
CA VAL A 107 -14.50 7.68 -5.14
C VAL A 107 -13.23 8.16 -5.79
N TYR A 108 -12.90 7.57 -6.93
CA TYR A 108 -11.99 8.10 -7.91
C TYR A 108 -12.82 8.61 -9.10
N ARG A 109 -12.59 9.86 -9.50
CA ARG A 109 -13.13 10.47 -10.71
C ARG A 109 -11.98 10.81 -11.64
N THR A 110 -12.11 10.43 -12.90
CA THR A 110 -11.10 10.67 -13.95
C THR A 110 -10.82 12.16 -14.17
N GLY A 111 -11.73 13.03 -13.73
CA GLY A 111 -11.67 14.48 -13.91
C GLY A 111 -12.70 14.96 -14.93
N GLY A 112 -12.87 16.29 -15.03
CA GLY A 112 -13.79 16.89 -15.99
C GLY A 112 -13.25 16.80 -17.42
N LYS A 113 -14.12 16.54 -18.40
CA LYS A 113 -13.81 16.61 -19.85
C LYS A 113 -13.42 18.03 -20.34
N ARG A 114 -13.40 19.03 -19.45
CA ARG A 114 -13.05 20.41 -19.80
C ARG A 114 -11.53 20.51 -19.89
N HIS A 115 -11.05 20.79 -21.10
CA HIS A 115 -9.63 20.84 -21.43
C HIS A 115 -8.83 21.87 -20.60
N GLU A 116 -9.52 22.85 -20.04
CA GLU A 116 -8.93 24.00 -19.34
C GLU A 116 -8.38 23.66 -17.94
N ILE A 117 -8.81 22.56 -17.30
CA ILE A 117 -8.28 22.10 -16.01
C ILE A 117 -8.30 20.55 -15.96
N PRO A 118 -7.26 19.87 -16.48
CA PRO A 118 -7.20 18.42 -16.56
C PRO A 118 -6.82 17.78 -15.22
N THR A 119 -7.76 17.74 -14.27
CA THR A 119 -7.49 17.27 -12.90
C THR A 119 -8.33 16.07 -12.53
N MET A 120 -7.71 14.96 -12.11
CA MET A 120 -8.44 13.86 -11.46
C MET A 120 -8.86 14.26 -10.04
N GLU A 121 -10.00 13.73 -9.59
CA GLU A 121 -10.52 13.99 -8.25
C GLU A 121 -10.66 12.69 -7.46
N VAL A 122 -10.32 12.76 -6.19
CA VAL A 122 -10.48 11.64 -5.26
C VAL A 122 -11.28 12.11 -4.06
N TYR A 123 -12.26 11.32 -3.64
CA TYR A 123 -13.05 11.58 -2.45
C TYR A 123 -12.85 10.43 -1.45
N ALA A 124 -12.59 10.79 -0.20
CA ALA A 124 -12.52 9.80 0.88
C ALA A 124 -13.91 9.32 1.31
N GLU A 125 -13.94 8.31 2.17
CA GLU A 125 -15.16 7.83 2.80
C GLU A 125 -15.88 8.93 3.62
N PRO A 126 -17.21 8.80 3.81
CA PRO A 126 -17.98 9.66 4.69
C PRO A 126 -17.33 9.92 6.05
N LYS A 127 -17.28 11.18 6.49
CA LYS A 127 -16.71 11.60 7.79
C LYS A 127 -15.22 11.24 7.97
N SER A 128 -14.50 10.90 6.89
CA SER A 128 -13.07 10.64 6.97
C SER A 128 -12.31 11.86 7.47
N LYS A 129 -11.27 11.61 8.27
CA LYS A 129 -10.30 12.62 8.73
C LYS A 129 -9.06 12.70 7.83
N ALA A 130 -9.12 12.11 6.64
CA ALA A 130 -8.00 12.12 5.71
C ALA A 130 -7.57 13.55 5.36
N THR A 131 -6.26 13.80 5.43
CA THR A 131 -5.64 15.11 5.15
C THR A 131 -4.75 15.08 3.92
N TYR A 132 -4.27 13.90 3.52
CA TYR A 132 -3.54 13.69 2.28
C TYR A 132 -3.77 12.29 1.73
N ILE A 133 -3.50 12.14 0.43
CA ILE A 133 -3.44 10.85 -0.25
C ILE A 133 -2.05 10.67 -0.88
N THR A 134 -1.65 9.42 -1.04
CA THR A 134 -0.46 9.00 -1.78
C THR A 134 -0.91 8.20 -2.99
N ILE A 135 -0.55 8.65 -4.18
CA ILE A 135 -0.78 7.92 -5.44
C ILE A 135 0.49 7.12 -5.74
N TYR A 136 0.34 5.81 -5.93
CA TYR A 136 1.36 4.90 -6.41
C TYR A 136 1.05 4.53 -7.85
N TYR A 137 2.05 4.67 -8.72
CA TYR A 137 1.85 4.49 -10.15
C TYR A 137 3.11 4.00 -10.86
N LYS A 138 2.92 3.32 -11.99
CA LYS A 138 3.99 2.86 -12.87
C LYS A 138 4.06 3.87 -14.01
N GLY A 139 4.98 4.83 -13.90
CA GLY A 139 5.09 5.91 -14.86
C GLY A 139 6.11 5.65 -15.95
#